data_AF-A0A0D0B9K4-F1
#
_entry.id   AF-A0A0D0B9K4-F1
#
_cell.length_a   1.000
_cell.length_b   1.000
_cell.length_c   1.000
_cell.angle_alpha   90.00
_cell.angle_beta   90.00
_cell.angle_gamma   90.00
#
_symmetry.space_group_name_H-M   'P 1'
#
loop_
_entity.id
_entity.type
_entity.pdbx_description
1 polymer ?
#
loop_
_entity_poly.entity_id
_entity_poly.type
_entity_poly.pdbx_seq_one_letter_code
_entity_poly.pdbx_strand_id
1 'polypeptide(L)' 'PPNARYSLLLLAAKQGYPLWRPEPNRRLPEQYRRTGLPIGSVGIIRPDGFFDYLFNICYPKDHPVN' A
#
# COMPACT_ATOMS: atom_id res chain seq x y z
N PRO A 1 0.52 8.21 17.50
CA PRO A 1 1.35 6.97 17.53
C PRO A 1 2.78 7.30 17.07
N PRO A 2 3.81 6.53 17.46
CA PRO A 2 5.22 6.85 17.17
C PRO A 2 5.52 7.04 15.67
N ASN A 3 4.80 6.30 14.80
CA ASN A 3 4.91 6.40 13.35
C ASN A 3 4.41 7.73 12.75
N ALA A 4 3.57 8.49 13.47
CA ALA A 4 3.04 9.76 12.99
C ALA A 4 4.13 10.82 12.82
N ARG A 5 5.06 10.92 13.78
CA ARG A 5 6.19 11.87 13.70
C ARG A 5 7.08 11.57 12.51
N TYR A 6 7.41 10.30 12.29
CA TYR A 6 8.23 9.88 11.16
C TYR A 6 7.54 10.14 9.81
N SER A 7 6.24 9.84 9.72
CA SER A 7 5.43 10.11 8.52
C SER A 7 5.39 11.60 8.18
N LEU A 8 5.22 12.47 9.18
CA LEU A 8 5.25 13.92 8.99
C LEU A 8 6.60 14.42 8.48
N LEU A 9 7.71 13.85 8.98
CA LEU A 9 9.05 14.21 8.50
C LEU A 9 9.27 13.81 7.03
N LEU A 10 8.83 12.60 6.64
CA LEU A 10 8.91 12.16 5.24
C LEU A 10 8.04 13.00 4.31
N LEU A 11 6.83 13.35 4.75
CA LEU A 11 5.95 14.25 4.00
C LEU A 11 6.57 15.64 3.83
N ALA A 12 7.14 16.22 4.90
CA ALA A 12 7.82 17.51 4.86
C ALA A 12 9.04 17.47 3.91
N ALA A 13 9.77 16.36 3.88
CA ALA A 13 10.89 16.12 2.97
C ALA A 13 10.44 15.76 1.53
N LYS A 14 9.13 15.68 1.25
CA LYS A 14 8.57 15.21 -0.03
C LYS A 14 9.01 13.79 -0.43
N GLN A 15 9.26 12.95 0.57
CA GLN A 15 9.64 11.54 0.39
C GLN A 15 8.44 10.59 0.49
N GLY A 16 7.23 11.13 0.62
CA GLY A 16 5.99 10.36 0.66
C GLY A 16 5.59 9.92 2.07
N TYR A 17 4.79 8.86 2.13
CA TYR A 17 4.27 8.29 3.38
C TYR A 17 4.80 6.86 3.56
N PRO A 18 5.37 6.51 4.73
CA PRO A 18 5.94 5.19 4.94
C PRO A 18 4.84 4.15 5.13
N LEU A 19 4.94 3.03 4.43
CA LEU A 19 4.18 1.82 4.78
C LEU A 19 4.87 1.14 5.96
N TRP A 20 4.23 1.17 7.13
CA TRP A 20 4.83 0.70 8.38
C TRP A 20 4.89 -0.83 8.47
N ARG A 21 3.97 -1.52 7.81
CA ARG A 21 3.96 -2.98 7.61
C ARG A 21 3.87 -3.27 6.11
N PRO A 22 5.01 -3.40 5.43
CA PRO A 22 5.04 -3.56 3.98
C PRO A 22 4.66 -4.98 3.54
N GLU A 23 4.52 -5.93 4.46
CA GLU A 23 4.17 -7.29 4.11
C GLU A 23 2.80 -7.36 3.42
N PRO A 24 2.69 -8.08 2.29
CA PRO A 24 1.43 -8.23 1.60
C PRO A 24 0.43 -8.95 2.51
N ASN A 25 -0.80 -8.43 2.55
CA ASN A 25 -1.87 -9.06 3.29
C ASN A 25 -2.06 -10.51 2.76
N ARG A 26 -1.93 -11.49 3.65
CA ARG A 26 -2.00 -12.92 3.31
C ARG A 26 -3.33 -13.32 2.65
N ARG A 27 -4.38 -12.50 2.82
CA ARG A 27 -5.69 -12.68 2.21
C ARG A 27 -5.76 -12.22 0.75
N LEU A 28 -4.74 -11.52 0.25
CA LEU A 28 -4.69 -11.11 -1.15
C LEU A 28 -4.37 -12.30 -2.07
N PRO A 29 -4.83 -12.23 -3.34
CA PRO A 29 -4.44 -13.19 -4.37
C PRO A 29 -2.93 -13.42 -4.39
N GLU A 30 -2.51 -14.65 -4.70
CA GLU A 30 -1.09 -15.03 -4.71
C GLU A 30 -0.23 -14.10 -5.58
N GLN A 31 -0.81 -13.59 -6.68
CA GLN A 31 -0.19 -12.64 -7.59
C GLN A 31 0.38 -11.42 -6.83
N TYR A 32 -0.38 -10.83 -5.90
CA TYR A 32 0.09 -9.72 -5.04
C TYR A 32 1.11 -10.12 -4.00
N ARG A 33 1.01 -11.35 -3.48
CA ARG A 33 1.93 -11.83 -2.44
C ARG A 33 3.32 -12.08 -3.01
N ARG A 34 3.44 -12.41 -4.30
CA ARG A 34 4.72 -12.67 -4.98
C ARG A 34 5.41 -11.41 -5.47
N THR A 35 4.66 -10.44 -6.03
CA THR A 35 5.24 -9.23 -6.63
C THR A 35 5.19 -8.01 -5.73
N GLY A 36 4.48 -8.08 -4.60
CA GLY A 36 4.25 -6.95 -3.72
C GLY A 36 3.19 -5.99 -4.26
N LEU A 37 3.27 -4.72 -3.87
CA LEU A 37 2.36 -3.67 -4.34
C LEU A 37 2.94 -3.00 -5.60
N PRO A 38 2.34 -3.20 -6.79
CA PRO A 38 2.78 -2.52 -8.00
C PRO A 38 2.48 -1.02 -7.96
N ILE A 39 3.20 -0.24 -8.78
CA ILE A 39 2.90 1.17 -9.04
C ILE A 39 1.45 1.28 -9.53
N GLY A 40 0.73 2.31 -9.04
CA GLY A 40 -0.68 2.53 -9.35
C GLY A 40 -1.64 1.83 -8.40
N SER A 41 -1.16 1.08 -7.41
CA SER A 41 -2.00 0.48 -6.37
C SER A 41 -2.70 1.55 -5.52
N VAL A 42 -4.02 1.45 -5.42
CA VAL A 42 -4.89 2.30 -4.61
C VAL A 42 -5.38 1.49 -3.43
N GLY A 43 -5.37 2.09 -2.23
CA GLY A 43 -5.74 1.39 -1.02
C GLY A 43 -5.83 2.29 0.21
N ILE A 44 -6.11 1.67 1.36
CA ILE A 44 -6.30 2.33 2.65
C ILE A 44 -5.15 1.96 3.59
N ILE A 45 -4.52 2.97 4.20
CA ILE A 45 -3.55 2.75 5.28
C ILE A 45 -4.33 2.63 6.59
N ARG A 46 -4.26 1.45 7.21
CA ARG A 46 -4.93 1.15 8.47
C ARG A 46 -4.18 1.74 9.67
N PRO A 47 -4.87 1.97 10.81
CA PRO A 47 -4.22 2.42 12.05
C PRO A 47 -3.12 1.49 12.58
N ASP A 48 -3.18 0.19 12.26
CA ASP A 48 -2.17 -0.82 12.64
C ASP A 48 -0.95 -0.87 11.68
N GLY A 49 -0.94 -0.01 10.66
CA GLY A 49 0.16 0.18 9.72
C GLY A 49 0.11 -0.69 8.47
N PHE A 50 -0.91 -1.55 8.32
CA PHE A 50 -1.12 -2.34 7.11
C PHE A 50 -1.76 -1.51 5.99
N PHE A 51 -1.53 -1.95 4.75
CA PHE A 51 -2.17 -1.42 3.56
C PHE A 51 -3.23 -2.39 3.04
N ASP A 52 -4.49 -1.96 3.04
CA ASP A 52 -5.59 -2.69 2.41
C ASP A 52 -5.71 -2.25 0.95
N TYR A 53 -5.34 -3.15 0.04
CA TYR A 53 -5.44 -2.93 -1.40
C TYR A 53 -6.90 -2.91 -1.86
N LEU A 54 -7.23 -2.01 -2.80
CA LEU A 54 -8.55 -1.90 -3.42
C LEU A 54 -8.52 -2.25 -4.91
N PHE A 55 -7.74 -1.52 -5.70
CA PHE A 55 -7.55 -1.73 -7.14
C PHE A 55 -6.24 -1.07 -7.61
N ASN A 56 -5.83 -1.28 -8.85
CA ASN A 56 -4.69 -0.64 -9.48
C ASN A 56 -5.16 0.21 -10.65
N ILE A 57 -4.88 1.51 -10.60
CA ILE A 57 -5.34 2.48 -11.60
C ILE A 57 -4.64 2.34 -12.96
N CYS A 58 -3.49 1.67 -13.01
CA CYS A 58 -2.75 1.40 -14.24
C CYS A 58 -3.23 0.11 -14.93
N TYR A 59 -4.10 -0.68 -14.30
CA TYR A 59 -4.65 -1.89 -14.90
C TYR A 59 -6.03 -1.64 -15.52
N PRO A 60 -6.39 -2.38 -16.57
CA PRO A 60 -7.75 -2.39 -17.11
C PRO A 60 -8.77 -2.74 -16.02
N LYS A 61 -10.01 -2.28 -16.21
CA LYS A 61 -11.13 -2.63 -15.34
C LYS A 61 -11.28 -4.15 -15.16
N ASP A 62 -11.13 -4.90 -16.24
CA ASP A 62 -11.35 -6.35 -16.25
C ASP A 62 -10.08 -7.15 -15.90
N HIS A 63 -9.04 -6.49 -15.40
CA HIS A 63 -7.86 -7.21 -14.92
C HIS A 63 -8.27 -8.10 -13.74
N PRO A 64 -7.79 -9.36 -13.64
CA PRO A 64 -8.15 -10.30 -12.56
C PRO A 64 -7.94 -9.85 -11.11
N VAL A 65 -7.37 -8.66 -10.93
CA VAL A 65 -6.92 -8.12 -9.65
C VAL A 65 -7.58 -6.77 -9.32
N ASN A 66 -8.38 -6.24 -10.24
CA ASN A 66 -9.19 -5.03 -10.12
C ASN A 66 -10.67 -5.37 -9.92
#